data_AF-A0A4P5YTK3-F1
#
_entry.id   AF-A0A4P5YTK3-F1
#
_cell.length_a   1.000
_cell.length_b   1.000
_cell.length_c   1.000
_cell.angle_alpha   90.00
_cell.angle_beta   90.00
_cell.angle_gamma   90.00
#
_symmetry.space_group_name_H-M   'P 1'
#
loop_
_entity.id
_entity.type
_entity.pdbx_description
1 polymer ?
#
loop_
_entity_poly.entity_id
_entity_poly.type
_entity_poly.pdbx_seq_one_letter_code
_entity_poly.pdbx_strand_id
1 'polypeptide(L)'
;MRIASRLKKPFGTAKMVDIIHVRYLDWEDAFDVEFEDGLSFLEPHATIKKANKISPKAMPVAVVLDEETRTGFEVRYDTGETAEVSWAFIRELPPKK
;
A
#
# COMPACT_ATOMS: atom_id res chain seq x y z
N MET A 1 -10.56 1.62 15.57
CA MET A 1 -9.37 1.97 14.74
C MET A 1 -9.79 3.09 13.78
N ARG A 2 -9.06 4.22 13.69
CA ARG A 2 -9.44 5.32 12.76
C ARG A 2 -8.99 4.93 11.35
N ILE A 3 -9.95 4.79 10.44
CA ILE A 3 -9.70 4.51 9.02
C ILE A 3 -8.94 5.72 8.43
N ALA A 4 -7.65 5.52 8.15
CA ALA A 4 -6.71 6.57 7.69
C ALA A 4 -6.91 6.98 6.22
N SER A 5 -7.89 6.45 5.50
CA SER A 5 -8.21 6.88 4.13
C SER A 5 -8.47 8.40 4.02
N ARG A 6 -8.88 9.04 5.12
CA ARG A 6 -9.07 10.51 5.20
C ARG A 6 -7.77 11.32 5.31
N LEU A 7 -6.62 10.68 5.53
CA LEU A 7 -5.33 11.34 5.66
C LEU A 7 -4.56 11.44 4.35
N LYS A 8 -5.00 10.73 3.30
CA LYS A 8 -4.37 10.85 1.98
C LYS A 8 -4.43 12.30 1.51
N LYS A 9 -3.30 12.81 1.03
CA LYS A 9 -3.18 14.17 0.52
C LYS A 9 -3.57 14.22 -0.96
N PRO A 10 -3.93 15.39 -1.50
CA PRO A 10 -4.03 15.55 -2.95
C PRO A 10 -2.74 15.12 -3.67
N PHE A 11 -2.88 14.61 -4.88
CA PHE A 11 -1.76 14.22 -5.74
C PHE A 11 -0.69 15.32 -5.83
N GLY A 12 0.58 14.96 -5.62
CA GLY A 12 1.74 15.85 -5.68
C GLY A 12 1.87 16.83 -4.52
N THR A 13 1.15 16.62 -3.41
CA THR A 13 1.17 17.55 -2.25
C THR A 13 1.65 16.91 -0.96
N ALA A 14 1.83 15.58 -0.92
CA ALA A 14 2.41 14.94 0.25
C ALA A 14 3.94 15.14 0.27
N LYS A 15 4.50 15.30 1.48
CA LYS A 15 5.95 15.32 1.69
C LYS A 15 6.47 13.88 1.70
N MET A 16 7.49 13.60 0.89
CA MET A 16 8.20 12.31 0.86
C MET A 16 8.79 11.98 2.24
N VAL A 17 8.50 10.77 2.71
CA VAL A 17 8.99 10.15 3.96
C VAL A 17 9.05 8.64 3.75
N ASP A 18 9.99 7.97 4.40
CA ASP A 18 10.22 6.54 4.19
C ASP A 18 9.04 5.68 4.67
N ILE A 19 8.81 4.58 3.97
CA ILE A 19 8.05 3.44 4.50
C ILE A 19 8.98 2.66 5.42
N ILE A 20 8.59 2.47 6.68
CA ILE A 20 9.41 1.77 7.68
C ILE A 20 8.91 0.34 7.97
N HIS A 21 7.63 0.08 7.71
CA HIS A 21 7.05 -1.24 7.92
C HIS A 21 5.84 -1.46 7.01
N VAL A 22 5.68 -2.69 6.51
CA VAL A 22 4.50 -3.12 5.75
C VAL A 22 4.13 -4.53 6.19
N ARG A 23 2.85 -4.76 6.50
CA ARG A 23 2.32 -6.11 6.74
C ARG A 23 0.92 -6.25 6.18
N TYR A 24 0.60 -7.46 5.73
CA TYR A 24 -0.77 -7.85 5.43
C TYR A 24 -1.48 -8.29 6.71
N LEU A 25 -2.68 -7.76 6.94
CA LEU A 25 -3.57 -8.12 8.04
C LEU A 25 -4.71 -8.95 7.46
N ASP A 26 -4.61 -10.26 7.59
CA ASP A 26 -5.58 -11.24 7.07
C ASP A 26 -7.01 -11.00 7.58
N TRP A 27 -7.15 -10.64 8.85
CA TRP A 27 -8.44 -10.40 9.52
C TRP A 27 -9.16 -9.12 9.04
N GLU A 28 -8.44 -8.14 8.48
CA GLU A 28 -9.00 -6.92 7.89
C GLU A 28 -9.00 -6.94 6.35
N ASP A 29 -8.38 -7.96 5.74
CA ASP A 29 -8.06 -8.02 4.32
C ASP A 29 -7.42 -6.70 3.80
N ALA A 30 -6.39 -6.24 4.49
CA ALA A 30 -5.76 -4.95 4.24
C ALA A 30 -4.26 -4.94 4.56
N PHE A 31 -3.55 -3.96 4.02
CA PHE A 31 -2.13 -3.73 4.27
C PHE A 31 -1.96 -2.56 5.24
N ASP A 32 -1.28 -2.82 6.35
CA ASP A 32 -0.86 -1.80 7.29
C ASP A 32 0.53 -1.31 6.89
N VAL A 33 0.59 -0.03 6.50
CA VAL A 33 1.79 0.65 5.98
C VAL A 33 2.16 1.76 6.95
N GLU A 34 3.31 1.63 7.60
CA GLU A 34 3.82 2.59 8.57
C GLU A 34 4.93 3.44 7.95
N PHE A 35 4.90 4.74 8.25
CA PHE A 35 5.83 5.74 7.73
C PHE A 35 6.68 6.35 8.85
N GLU A 36 7.85 6.87 8.48
CA GLU A 36 8.79 7.50 9.43
C GLU A 36 8.19 8.71 10.17
N ASP A 37 7.21 9.41 9.56
CA ASP A 37 6.51 10.53 10.19
C ASP A 37 5.48 10.11 11.27
N GLY A 38 5.43 8.81 11.60
CA GLY A 38 4.54 8.24 12.60
C GLY A 38 3.10 8.04 12.10
N LEU A 39 2.84 8.25 10.82
CA LEU A 39 1.54 7.95 10.22
C LEU A 39 1.50 6.49 9.76
N SER A 40 0.33 5.88 9.95
CA SER A 40 0.02 4.53 9.43
C SER A 40 -1.24 4.57 8.59
N PHE A 41 -1.23 3.81 7.51
CA PHE A 41 -2.34 3.70 6.59
C PHE A 41 -2.76 2.25 6.47
N LEU A 42 -4.07 2.02 6.60
CA LEU A 42 -4.68 0.73 6.31
C LEU A 42 -5.23 0.78 4.88
N GLU A 43 -4.49 0.20 3.94
CA GLU A 43 -4.85 0.15 2.52
C GLU A 43 -5.59 -1.16 2.22
N PRO A 44 -6.85 -1.11 1.77
CA PRO A 44 -7.59 -2.32 1.45
C PRO A 44 -6.92 -3.12 0.34
N HIS A 45 -6.83 -4.43 0.55
CA HIS A 45 -6.25 -5.35 -0.42
C HIS A 45 -6.95 -5.30 -1.78
N ALA A 46 -8.28 -5.13 -1.77
CA ALA A 46 -9.07 -4.97 -3.00
C ALA A 46 -8.64 -3.76 -3.84
N THR A 47 -8.19 -2.65 -3.22
CA THR A 47 -7.69 -1.48 -3.95
C THR A 47 -6.40 -1.81 -4.69
N ILE A 48 -5.47 -2.49 -4.03
CA ILE A 48 -4.18 -2.91 -4.62
C ILE A 48 -4.42 -3.90 -5.75
N LYS A 49 -5.28 -4.91 -5.55
CA LYS A 49 -5.64 -5.87 -6.61
C LYS A 49 -6.21 -5.17 -7.83
N LYS A 50 -7.16 -4.26 -7.63
CA LYS A 50 -7.80 -3.52 -8.72
C LYS A 50 -6.79 -2.67 -9.50
N ALA A 51 -5.89 -1.98 -8.80
CA ALA A 51 -4.88 -1.13 -9.42
C ALA A 51 -3.86 -1.93 -10.24
N ASN A 52 -3.48 -3.11 -9.74
CA ASN A 52 -2.46 -3.97 -10.35
C ASN A 52 -3.03 -5.09 -11.24
N LYS A 53 -4.35 -5.13 -11.45
CA LYS A 53 -5.07 -6.17 -12.23
C LYS A 53 -4.85 -7.60 -11.70
N ILE A 54 -4.73 -7.74 -10.39
CA ILE A 54 -4.57 -9.02 -9.71
C ILE A 54 -5.92 -9.74 -9.63
N SER A 55 -5.90 -11.07 -9.78
CA SER A 55 -7.06 -11.92 -9.58
C SER A 55 -7.78 -11.62 -8.25
N PRO A 56 -9.12 -11.49 -8.25
CA PRO A 56 -9.89 -11.27 -7.02
C PRO A 56 -9.68 -12.35 -5.96
N LYS A 57 -9.33 -13.57 -6.37
CA LYS A 57 -9.13 -14.72 -5.48
C LYS A 57 -7.68 -14.89 -5.00
N ALA A 58 -6.73 -14.14 -5.55
CA ALA A 58 -5.33 -14.24 -5.17
C ALA A 58 -5.11 -13.87 -3.70
N MET A 59 -4.26 -14.61 -3.00
CA MET A 59 -3.90 -14.36 -1.61
C MET A 59 -2.43 -13.98 -1.49
N PRO A 60 -2.06 -12.98 -0.65
CA PRO A 60 -0.68 -12.59 -0.49
C PRO A 60 0.11 -13.73 0.17
N VAL A 61 1.27 -14.06 -0.40
CA VAL A 61 2.22 -15.02 0.17
C VAL A 61 3.51 -14.36 0.65
N ALA A 62 3.82 -13.17 0.13
CA ALA A 62 4.93 -12.35 0.61
C ALA A 62 4.63 -10.87 0.41
N VAL A 63 5.17 -10.05 1.32
CA VAL A 63 5.24 -8.60 1.21
C VAL A 63 6.70 -8.22 1.35
N VAL A 64 7.25 -7.54 0.34
CA VAL A 64 8.68 -7.20 0.27
C VAL A 64 8.81 -5.70 0.17
N LEU A 65 9.34 -5.08 1.22
CA LEU A 65 9.67 -3.65 1.21
C LEU A 65 10.88 -3.40 0.30
N ASP A 66 10.86 -2.32 -0.47
CA ASP A 66 12.07 -1.82 -1.12
C ASP A 66 13.00 -1.22 -0.06
N GLU A 67 14.06 -1.96 0.29
CA GLU A 67 15.03 -1.54 1.30
C GLU A 67 16.01 -0.46 0.81
N GLU A 68 16.20 -0.32 -0.51
CA GLU A 68 17.14 0.65 -1.08
C GLU A 68 16.54 2.05 -1.04
N THR A 69 15.29 2.20 -1.50
CA THR A 69 14.66 3.51 -1.60
C THR A 69 13.57 3.77 -0.56
N ARG A 70 12.98 2.72 0.01
CA ARG A 70 11.81 2.79 0.90
C ARG A 70 10.63 3.56 0.33
N THR A 71 10.56 3.64 -1.00
CA THR A 71 9.48 4.34 -1.74
C THR A 71 8.39 3.42 -2.26
N GLY A 72 8.40 2.15 -1.90
CA GLY A 72 7.36 1.20 -2.28
C GLY A 72 7.59 -0.19 -1.71
N PHE A 73 6.67 -1.08 -2.02
CA PHE A 73 6.76 -2.49 -1.69
C PHE A 73 6.09 -3.34 -2.76
N GLU A 74 6.50 -4.61 -2.80
CA GLU A 74 5.96 -5.64 -3.67
C GLU A 74 5.06 -6.59 -2.86
N VAL A 75 3.92 -6.96 -3.44
CA VAL A 75 3.07 -8.04 -2.92
C VAL A 75 3.10 -9.19 -3.91
N ARG A 76 3.57 -10.36 -3.46
CA ARG A 76 3.56 -11.61 -4.23
C ARG A 76 2.35 -12.43 -3.86
N TYR A 77 1.72 -13.01 -4.87
CA TYR A 77 0.49 -13.80 -4.70
C TYR A 77 0.72 -15.29 -4.94
N ASP A 78 -0.14 -16.11 -4.34
CA ASP A 78 -0.20 -17.56 -4.55
C ASP A 78 -0.45 -17.97 -6.00
N THR A 79 -1.10 -17.10 -6.78
CA THR A 79 -1.34 -17.24 -8.22
C THR A 79 -0.10 -16.98 -9.09
N GLY A 80 1.02 -16.55 -8.50
CA GLY A 80 2.22 -16.12 -9.20
C GLY A 80 2.16 -14.68 -9.72
N GLU A 81 1.03 -13.99 -9.53
CA GLU A 81 0.90 -12.56 -9.83
C GLU A 81 1.72 -11.72 -8.82
N THR A 82 2.06 -10.50 -9.21
CA THR A 82 2.80 -9.56 -8.37
C THR A 82 2.21 -8.16 -8.51
N ALA A 83 2.04 -7.46 -7.39
CA ALA A 83 1.62 -6.07 -7.36
C ALA A 83 2.74 -5.19 -6.82
N GLU A 84 3.04 -4.12 -7.54
CA GLU A 84 3.90 -3.05 -7.05
C GLU A 84 3.03 -1.96 -6.44
N VAL A 85 3.39 -1.52 -5.23
CA VAL A 85 2.67 -0.50 -4.50
C VAL A 85 3.63 0.62 -4.14
N SER A 86 3.42 1.78 -4.76
CA SER A 86 4.26 2.95 -4.52
C SER A 86 3.84 3.71 -3.28
N TRP A 87 4.78 4.45 -2.72
CA TRP A 87 4.57 5.44 -1.66
C TRP A 87 3.39 6.37 -1.96
N ALA A 88 3.34 6.90 -3.18
CA ALA A 88 2.30 7.84 -3.60
C ALA A 88 0.92 7.20 -3.62
N PHE A 89 0.83 5.91 -4.02
CA PHE A 89 -0.44 5.18 -3.99
C PHE A 89 -1.03 5.14 -2.57
N ILE A 90 -0.20 5.00 -1.55
CA ILE A 90 -0.63 4.97 -0.15
C ILE A 90 -0.90 6.38 0.39
N ARG A 91 -0.05 7.36 0.05
CA ARG A 91 -0.06 8.70 0.66
C ARG A 91 -0.98 9.69 -0.02
N GLU A 92 -1.31 9.46 -1.28
CA GLU A 92 -2.00 10.44 -2.10
C GLU A 92 -3.31 9.92 -2.70
N LEU A 93 -4.24 10.85 -2.88
CA LEU A 93 -5.41 10.64 -3.72
C LEU A 93 -4.98 10.66 -5.18
N PRO A 94 -5.68 9.91 -6.06
CA PRO A 94 -5.41 9.98 -7.49
C PRO A 94 -5.58 11.41 -8.01
N PRO A 95 -4.84 11.79 -9.07
CA PRO A 95 -4.99 13.11 -9.68
C PRO A 95 -6.44 13.33 -10.14
N LYS A 96 -6.95 14.55 -9.91
CA LYS A 96 -8.24 14.95 -10.48
C LYS A 96 -8.06 15.18 -11.98
N LYS A 97 -8.99 14.67 -12.77
CA LYS A 97 -9.10 14.99 -14.20
C LYS A 97 -9.45 16.45 -14.40
#